data_AF-A0A4Y3NJ56-F1
#
_entry.id   AF-A0A4Y3NJ56-F1
#
_cell.length_a   1.000
_cell.length_b   1.000
_cell.length_c   1.000
_cell.angle_alpha   90.00
_cell.angle_beta   90.00
_cell.angle_gamma   90.00
#
_symmetry.space_group_name_H-M   'P 1'
#
loop_
_entity.id
_entity.type
_entity.pdbx_description
1 polymer ?
#
loop_
_entity_poly.entity_id
_entity_poly.type
_entity_poly.pdbx_seq_one_letter_code
_entity_poly.pdbx_strand_id
1 'polypeptide(L)' 'MEIIVPFQGAAWDVVRAAFGDHDVPSTLMGVTVLGYDHQLVEIEAVAAVMNPA' A
#
# COMPACT_ATOMS: atom_id res chain seq x y z
N MET A 1 -4.99 -0.54 -4.69
CA MET A 1 -4.07 -1.07 -3.68
C MET A 1 -4.59 -0.68 -2.30
N GLU A 2 -4.54 -1.58 -1.34
CA GLU A 2 -4.91 -1.32 0.04
C GLU A 2 -3.64 -1.24 0.89
N ILE A 3 -3.52 -0.16 1.68
CA ILE A 3 -2.39 0.10 2.57
C ILE A 3 -2.92 0.15 3.99
N ILE A 4 -2.42 -0.74 4.84
CA ILE A 4 -2.90 -0.93 6.20
C ILE A 4 -1.75 -0.56 7.15
N VAL A 5 -1.98 0.44 8.00
CA VAL A 5 -0.94 0.98 8.88
C VAL A 5 -1.46 1.35 10.26
N PRO A 6 -0.66 1.17 11.32
CA PRO A 6 -0.99 1.70 12.63
C PRO A 6 -0.77 3.22 12.74
N PHE A 7 0.12 3.80 11.91
CA PHE A 7 0.38 5.24 11.84
C PHE A 7 0.44 5.69 10.37
N GLN A 8 -0.32 6.73 10.03
CA GLN A 8 -0.85 6.88 8.67
C GLN A 8 0.07 7.59 7.63
N GLY A 9 1.09 8.35 8.04
CA GLY A 9 1.80 9.27 7.11
C GLY A 9 2.94 8.65 6.26
N ALA A 10 3.94 8.06 6.92
CA ALA A 10 5.21 7.71 6.26
C ALA A 10 5.06 6.66 5.15
N ALA A 11 4.13 5.72 5.29
CA ALA A 11 3.90 4.68 4.29
C ALA A 11 3.34 5.27 2.99
N TRP A 12 2.43 6.24 3.09
CA TRP A 12 1.82 6.88 1.91
C TRP A 12 2.85 7.66 1.09
N ASP A 13 3.75 8.38 1.76
CA ASP A 13 4.82 9.13 1.11
C ASP A 13 5.74 8.22 0.30
N VAL A 14 6.13 7.07 0.86
CA VAL A 14 6.97 6.06 0.17
C VAL A 14 6.25 5.46 -1.04
N VAL A 15 4.99 5.08 -0.88
CA VAL A 15 4.18 4.52 -1.97
C VAL A 15 4.03 5.53 -3.11
N ARG A 16 3.68 6.77 -2.80
CA ARG A 16 3.52 7.85 -3.80
C ARG A 16 4.83 8.12 -4.53
N ALA A 17 5.95 8.17 -3.80
CA ALA A 17 7.26 8.32 -4.41
C ALA A 17 7.61 7.16 -5.35
N ALA A 18 7.21 5.93 -5.02
CA ALA A 18 7.49 4.74 -5.83
C ALA A 18 6.68 4.69 -7.14
N PHE A 19 5.40 5.07 -7.10
CA PHE A 19 4.54 5.06 -8.28
C PHE A 19 4.68 6.32 -9.16
N GLY A 20 5.25 7.40 -8.64
CA GLY A 20 5.51 8.63 -9.40
C GLY A 20 4.23 9.20 -10.00
N ASP A 21 4.25 9.43 -11.32
CA ASP A 21 3.10 9.97 -12.06
C ASP A 21 1.96 8.94 -12.26
N HIS A 22 2.20 7.66 -11.96
CA HIS A 22 1.17 6.63 -12.07
C HIS A 22 0.27 6.64 -10.83
N ASP A 23 -0.93 7.21 -10.97
CA ASP A 23 -1.89 7.26 -9.87
C ASP A 23 -2.64 5.93 -9.73
N VAL A 24 -2.08 5.02 -8.93
CA VAL A 24 -2.72 3.74 -8.61
C VAL A 24 -3.90 3.99 -7.66
N PRO A 25 -5.15 3.62 -8.04
CA PRO A 25 -6.28 3.73 -7.14
C PRO A 25 -5.99 3.01 -5.83
N SER A 26 -6.00 3.74 -4.71
CA SER A 26 -5.53 3.23 -3.43
C SER A 26 -6.40 3.67 -2.27
N THR A 27 -6.50 2.79 -1.27
CA THR A 27 -7.15 3.05 0.02
C THR A 27 -6.09 2.97 1.12
N LEU A 28 -6.07 3.97 2.01
CA LEU A 28 -5.24 3.97 3.22
C LEU A 28 -6.15 3.74 4.42
N MET A 29 -5.87 2.69 5.20
CA MET A 29 -6.66 2.31 6.37
C MET A 29 -5.79 2.30 7.63
N GLY A 30 -6.24 3.06 8.63
CA GLY A 30 -5.66 3.06 9.96
C GLY A 30 -6.16 1.87 10.79
N VAL A 31 -5.24 1.09 11.35
CA VAL A 31 -5.54 -0.03 12.27
C VAL A 31 -4.80 0.13 13.59
N THR A 32 -5.12 -0.64 14.62
CA THR A 32 -4.38 -0.59 15.90
C THR A 32 -3.33 -1.68 16.04
N VAL A 33 -3.47 -2.78 15.29
CA VAL A 33 -2.63 -3.98 15.38
C VAL A 33 -2.49 -4.58 13.97
N LEU A 34 -1.34 -5.21 13.71
CA LEU A 34 -1.04 -5.99 12.50
C LEU A 34 -0.78 -7.45 12.86
N GLY A 35 -0.74 -8.33 11.85
CA GLY A 35 -0.68 -9.78 12.05
C GLY A 35 0.62 -10.29 12.68
N TYR A 36 1.73 -9.57 12.53
CA TYR A 36 3.04 -9.97 13.03
C TYR A 36 3.68 -8.95 13.98
N ASP A 37 4.48 -9.46 14.91
CA ASP A 37 5.31 -8.64 15.78
C ASP A 37 6.25 -7.75 14.94
N HIS A 38 6.36 -6.48 15.34
CA HIS A 38 7.16 -5.47 14.66
C HIS A 38 6.76 -5.17 13.19
N GLN A 39 5.63 -5.68 12.70
CA GLN A 39 5.10 -5.29 11.40
C GLN A 39 4.65 -3.83 11.45
N LEU A 40 5.13 -3.02 10.51
CA LEU A 40 4.84 -1.59 10.46
C LEU A 40 3.77 -1.22 9.42
N VAL A 41 3.62 -2.06 8.40
CA VAL A 41 2.69 -1.85 7.28
C VAL A 41 2.33 -3.19 6.66
N GLU A 42 1.11 -3.28 6.13
CA GLU A 42 0.67 -4.34 5.24
C GLU A 42 0.13 -3.71 3.95
N ILE A 43 0.40 -4.34 2.80
CA ILE A 43 -0.02 -3.84 1.49
C ILE A 43 -0.63 -4.98 0.69
N GLU A 44 -1.87 -4.79 0.25
CA GLU A 44 -2.53 -5.68 -0.70
C GLU A 44 -2.68 -4.98 -2.06
N ALA A 45 -2.07 -5.55 -3.09
CA ALA A 45 -2.04 -4.96 -4.42
C ALA A 45 -2.59 -5.93 -5.47
N VAL A 46 -3.38 -5.38 -6.41
CA VAL A 46 -3.84 -6.09 -7.60
C VAL A 46 -3.24 -5.39 -8.81
N ALA A 47 -2.57 -6.16 -9.67
CA ALA A 47 -1.97 -5.66 -10.89
C ALA A 47 -2.71 -6.20 -12.11
N ALA A 48 -3.10 -5.31 -13.02
CA ALA A 48 -3.52 -5.71 -14.35
C ALA A 48 -2.28 -6.12 -15.16
N VAL A 49 -2.36 -7.26 -15.84
CA VAL A 49 -1.33 -7.72 -16.76
C VAL A 49 -1.86 -7.72 -18.18
N MET A 50 -1.00 -7.43 -19.16
CA MET A 50 -1.36 -7.64 -20.55
C MET A 50 -1.50 -9.14 -20.81
N ASN A 51 -2.45 -9.51 -21.66
CA ASN A 51 -2.51 -10.88 -22.15
C ASN A 51 -1.24 -11.16 -22.99
N PRO A 52 -0.40 -12.13 -22.61
CA PRO A 52 0.72 -12.52 -23.46
C PRO A 52 0.16 -13.12 -24.76
N ALA A 53 0.64 -12.62 -25.90
CA ALA A 53 0.33 -13.16 -27.22
C ALA A 53 1.01 -14.51 -27.46
#